data_AF-J5WN12-F1
#
_entry.id   AF-J5WN12-F1
#
_cell.length_a   1.000
_cell.length_b   1.000
_cell.length_c   1.000
_cell.angle_alpha   90.00
_cell.angle_beta   90.00
_cell.angle_gamma   90.00
#
_symmetry.space_group_name_H-M   'P 1'
#
loop_
_entity.id
_entity.type
_entity.pdbx_description
1 polymer ?
#
loop_
_entity_poly.entity_id
_entity_poly.type
_entity_poly.pdbx_seq_one_letter_code
_entity_poly.pdbx_strand_id
1 'polypeptide(L)'
;MNRILVGNDDGIESFGLRTLVRFLSHMAEVYVVAPASQCSGHGQAITLSGLVTAREIELEGAERAIALTGTPADCAKFGIDMLRAEGIEPDYVIGGINHGGNAGTDINYSGTFAIANEGALNGYKALALSVTSHSATHFEYICEMLPELLEVAKQLPQGIILNVNSPDLPKWQIKGTRYTEAGGIGFDNTFVKAVHETDGMNEANGSNSPATNAGVIELSSNAVDPSHINGEYRYRADVTDGSAAPAYTDLYALADGYATVTPYRVNRVDSGMLAKLRGLSSDRTLCIIMDVQKHMIPEMRKSERFMNNVLKLARCLNILELPTLLTEQYGYDSEPVAGELKNELRSYEKIDKVDFDCTTSPDLEALLQSHKGNRIVLAGLEAHISIMQTAKSLMAKGYDVQVIKDCCASKQKEPMEAAMQTLADEGCTITTLEAFAYEEVGSTVDFAYRHIRAALEI
;
A
#
# COMPACT_ATOMS: atom_id res chain seq x y z
N MET A 1 2.93 8.06 32.14
CA MET A 1 2.25 6.79 31.82
C MET A 1 1.80 6.90 30.36
N ASN A 2 1.62 5.78 29.63
CA ASN A 2 1.06 5.89 28.28
C ASN A 2 -0.39 6.43 28.38
N ARG A 3 -0.84 7.14 27.36
CA ARG A 3 -2.24 7.58 27.20
C ARG A 3 -2.87 6.88 26.02
N ILE A 4 -4.02 6.25 26.23
CA ILE A 4 -4.64 5.40 25.22
C ILE A 4 -6.09 5.82 25.03
N LEU A 5 -6.45 6.17 23.79
CA LEU A 5 -7.84 6.30 23.37
C LEU A 5 -8.37 4.93 22.95
N VAL A 6 -9.47 4.49 23.54
CA VAL A 6 -10.10 3.20 23.29
C VAL A 6 -11.52 3.40 22.77
N GLY A 7 -11.92 2.60 21.78
CA GLY A 7 -13.30 2.51 21.30
C GLY A 7 -13.61 1.12 20.77
N ASN A 8 -14.85 0.88 20.35
CA ASN A 8 -15.29 -0.37 19.73
C ASN A 8 -16.51 -0.15 18.82
N ASP A 9 -17.09 -1.23 18.32
CA ASP A 9 -18.36 -1.27 17.59
C ASP A 9 -19.48 -2.06 18.29
N ASP A 10 -19.17 -2.85 19.32
CA ASP A 10 -20.17 -3.54 20.16
C ASP A 10 -20.92 -2.60 21.13
N GLY A 11 -20.44 -1.36 21.27
CA GLY A 11 -20.99 -0.34 22.14
C GLY A 11 -20.29 -0.25 23.50
N ILE A 12 -20.50 0.87 24.19
CA ILE A 12 -19.74 1.26 25.38
C ILE A 12 -19.94 0.34 26.59
N GLU A 13 -21.05 -0.39 26.61
CA GLU A 13 -21.40 -1.33 27.68
C GLU A 13 -20.86 -2.75 27.42
N SER A 14 -20.20 -2.99 26.28
CA SER A 14 -19.82 -4.34 25.89
C SER A 14 -18.77 -4.96 26.82
N PHE A 15 -18.86 -6.28 26.98
CA PHE A 15 -17.95 -7.03 27.85
C PHE A 15 -16.48 -6.95 27.38
N GLY A 16 -16.25 -7.01 26.06
CA GLY A 16 -14.92 -6.93 25.47
C GLY A 16 -14.26 -5.58 25.67
N LEU A 17 -15.01 -4.47 25.54
CA LEU A 17 -14.51 -3.13 25.82
C LEU A 17 -14.19 -2.95 27.31
N ARG A 18 -15.12 -3.33 28.20
CA ARG A 18 -14.92 -3.27 29.66
C ARG A 18 -13.68 -4.07 30.09
N THR A 19 -13.48 -5.25 29.50
CA THR A 19 -12.31 -6.10 29.76
C THR A 19 -11.01 -5.41 29.32
N LEU A 20 -11.00 -4.83 28.11
CA LEU A 20 -9.84 -4.11 27.59
C LEU A 20 -9.48 -2.90 28.46
N VAL A 21 -10.48 -2.06 28.80
CA VAL A 21 -10.30 -0.86 29.61
C VAL A 21 -9.75 -1.22 30.99
N ARG A 22 -10.34 -2.21 31.65
CA ARG A 22 -9.86 -2.68 32.96
C ARG A 22 -8.42 -3.16 32.89
N PHE A 23 -8.05 -3.95 31.89
CA PHE A 23 -6.67 -4.43 31.74
C PHE A 23 -5.69 -3.27 31.49
N LEU A 24 -6.01 -2.38 30.55
CA LEU A 24 -5.16 -1.25 30.20
C LEU A 24 -5.00 -0.25 31.35
N SER A 25 -6.01 -0.07 32.21
CA SER A 25 -5.97 0.84 33.35
C SER A 25 -4.85 0.55 34.35
N HIS A 26 -4.33 -0.69 34.37
CA HIS A 26 -3.18 -1.05 35.20
C HIS A 26 -1.84 -0.55 34.65
N MET A 27 -1.78 -0.09 33.40
CA MET A 27 -0.54 0.30 32.71
C MET A 27 -0.60 1.63 31.94
N ALA A 28 -1.78 2.22 31.78
CA ALA A 28 -2.01 3.44 31.00
C ALA A 28 -3.16 4.28 31.57
N GLU A 29 -3.15 5.58 31.24
CA GLU A 29 -4.32 6.46 31.35
C GLU A 29 -5.25 6.14 30.17
N VAL A 30 -6.47 5.66 30.46
CA VAL A 30 -7.39 5.16 29.44
C VAL A 30 -8.55 6.13 29.24
N TYR A 31 -8.72 6.60 28.01
CA TYR A 31 -9.84 7.44 27.59
C TYR A 31 -10.72 6.64 26.65
N VAL A 32 -12.04 6.67 26.85
CA VAL A 32 -12.97 5.81 26.11
C VAL A 32 -14.00 6.64 25.36
N VAL A 33 -14.12 6.40 24.06
CA VAL A 33 -15.26 6.89 23.26
C VAL A 33 -15.78 5.74 22.43
N ALA A 34 -17.04 5.38 22.63
CA ALA A 34 -17.64 4.22 21.99
C ALA A 34 -19.13 4.47 21.69
N PRO A 35 -19.72 3.73 20.75
CA PRO A 35 -21.14 3.83 20.44
C PRO A 35 -22.02 3.59 21.68
N ALA A 36 -23.13 4.32 21.79
CA ALA A 36 -24.08 4.14 22.89
C ALA A 36 -24.81 2.78 22.85
N SER A 37 -24.88 2.17 21.66
CA SER A 37 -25.45 0.85 21.40
C SER A 37 -24.63 0.14 20.32
N GLN A 38 -24.78 -1.17 20.18
CA GLN A 38 -24.07 -1.95 19.17
C GLN A 38 -24.33 -1.43 17.74
N CYS A 39 -23.25 -1.33 16.96
CA CYS A 39 -23.24 -0.87 15.57
C CYS A 39 -22.71 -1.99 14.65
N SER A 40 -23.53 -2.99 14.34
CA SER A 40 -23.12 -4.06 13.41
C SER A 40 -23.05 -3.54 11.95
N GLY A 41 -22.00 -3.93 11.22
CA GLY A 41 -21.90 -3.73 9.77
C GLY A 41 -21.76 -2.28 9.27
N HIS A 42 -21.45 -1.32 10.15
CA HIS A 42 -21.26 0.08 9.75
C HIS A 42 -19.86 0.34 9.15
N GLY A 43 -18.95 -0.63 9.22
CA GLY A 43 -17.59 -0.53 8.70
C GLY A 43 -16.91 0.77 9.09
N GLN A 44 -16.35 1.45 8.07
CA GLN A 44 -15.67 2.74 8.22
C GLN A 44 -16.58 3.93 7.90
N ALA A 45 -17.90 3.78 8.01
CA ALA A 45 -18.83 4.88 7.74
C ALA A 45 -18.64 6.02 8.74
N ILE A 46 -18.87 7.25 8.27
CA ILE A 46 -18.87 8.47 9.09
C ILE A 46 -20.21 9.20 8.93
N THR A 47 -20.67 9.86 9.98
CA THR A 47 -21.91 10.65 9.94
C THR A 47 -21.63 12.05 9.38
N LEU A 48 -22.06 12.31 8.13
CA LEU A 48 -21.89 13.63 7.48
C LEU A 48 -23.15 14.50 7.55
N SER A 49 -24.34 13.91 7.42
CA SER A 49 -25.61 14.64 7.26
C SER A 49 -26.56 14.44 8.44
N GLY A 50 -26.01 14.44 9.66
CA GLY A 50 -26.74 14.23 10.91
C GLY A 50 -26.00 14.78 12.12
N LEU A 51 -26.67 14.78 13.28
CA LEU A 51 -26.06 15.13 14.56
C LEU A 51 -25.73 13.86 15.34
N VAL A 52 -24.57 13.85 15.98
CA VAL A 52 -24.20 12.83 16.98
C VAL A 52 -24.35 13.43 18.37
N THR A 53 -24.85 12.64 19.32
CA THR A 53 -25.01 13.06 20.72
C THR A 53 -23.96 12.35 21.56
N ALA A 54 -23.23 13.12 22.36
CA ALA A 54 -22.25 12.62 23.32
C ALA A 54 -22.84 12.64 24.73
N ARG A 55 -22.62 11.58 25.50
CA ARG A 55 -22.98 11.48 26.91
C ARG A 55 -21.82 10.87 27.70
N GLU A 56 -21.36 11.59 28.71
CA GLU A 56 -20.36 11.07 29.64
C GLU A 56 -20.99 10.04 30.58
N ILE A 57 -20.28 8.94 30.83
CA ILE A 57 -20.68 7.85 31.71
C ILE A 57 -19.53 7.46 32.62
N GLU A 58 -19.85 6.80 33.73
CA GLU A 58 -18.84 6.15 34.57
C GLU A 58 -18.48 4.79 33.99
N LEU A 59 -17.17 4.53 33.84
CA LEU A 59 -16.64 3.26 33.39
C LEU A 59 -15.40 2.92 34.22
N GLU A 60 -15.44 1.79 34.94
CA GLU A 60 -14.34 1.36 35.80
C GLU A 60 -13.04 1.20 35.01
N GLY A 61 -11.97 1.88 35.46
CA GLY A 61 -10.65 1.86 34.83
C GLY A 61 -10.44 2.93 33.74
N ALA A 62 -11.46 3.69 33.35
CA ALA A 62 -11.30 4.82 32.44
C ALA A 62 -11.12 6.14 33.22
N GLU A 63 -10.20 6.99 32.75
CA GLU A 63 -10.09 8.38 33.19
C GLU A 63 -11.31 9.19 32.75
N ARG A 64 -11.83 8.87 31.55
CA ARG A 64 -13.03 9.47 30.98
C ARG A 64 -13.70 8.52 29.99
N ALA A 65 -15.03 8.44 30.01
CA ALA A 65 -15.78 7.57 29.10
C ALA A 65 -17.00 8.28 28.50
N ILE A 66 -17.09 8.31 27.16
CA ILE A 66 -18.15 8.99 26.40
C ILE A 66 -18.89 7.99 25.53
N ALA A 67 -20.20 7.88 25.75
CA ALA A 67 -21.12 7.19 24.86
C ALA A 67 -21.56 8.14 23.74
N LEU A 68 -21.38 7.73 22.47
CA LEU A 68 -21.73 8.53 21.30
C LEU A 68 -22.81 7.84 20.46
N THR A 69 -23.77 8.58 19.91
CA THR A 69 -24.79 8.01 18.98
C THR A 69 -24.29 7.86 17.54
N GLY A 70 -22.99 8.07 17.30
CA GLY A 70 -22.36 7.99 15.98
C GLY A 70 -21.81 6.59 15.68
N THR A 71 -21.16 6.46 14.53
CA THR A 71 -20.46 5.23 14.13
C THR A 71 -19.16 5.05 14.94
N PRO A 72 -18.50 3.89 14.86
CA PRO A 72 -17.17 3.70 15.43
C PRO A 72 -16.16 4.74 14.92
N ALA A 73 -16.13 5.04 13.62
CA ALA A 73 -15.23 6.09 13.10
C ALA A 73 -15.55 7.48 13.69
N ASP A 74 -16.84 7.82 13.87
CA ASP A 74 -17.24 9.06 14.55
C ASP A 74 -16.72 9.09 16.00
N CYS A 75 -16.77 7.95 16.71
CA CYS A 75 -16.26 7.84 18.08
C CYS A 75 -14.75 8.12 18.16
N ALA A 76 -13.96 7.53 17.26
CA ALA A 76 -12.52 7.79 17.22
C ALA A 76 -12.22 9.27 16.93
N LYS A 77 -12.88 9.86 15.93
CA LYS A 77 -12.70 11.29 15.60
C LYS A 77 -13.08 12.19 16.77
N PHE A 78 -14.24 11.94 17.36
CA PHE A 78 -14.71 12.70 18.53
C PHE A 78 -13.73 12.58 19.69
N GLY A 79 -13.24 11.37 19.99
CA GLY A 79 -12.27 11.15 21.06
C GLY A 79 -10.94 11.86 20.81
N ILE A 80 -10.42 11.82 19.59
CA ILE A 80 -9.20 12.56 19.22
C ILE A 80 -9.39 14.06 19.41
N ASP A 81 -10.49 14.62 18.91
CA ASP A 81 -10.76 16.07 19.03
C ASP A 81 -11.02 16.50 20.47
N MET A 82 -11.71 15.66 21.26
CA MET A 82 -11.93 15.87 22.69
C MET A 82 -10.59 15.95 23.45
N LEU A 83 -9.72 14.96 23.27
CA LEU A 83 -8.40 14.94 23.92
C LEU A 83 -7.54 16.13 23.48
N ARG A 84 -7.55 16.46 22.19
CA ARG A 84 -6.83 17.62 21.65
C ARG A 84 -7.31 18.93 22.28
N ALA A 85 -8.62 19.10 22.46
CA ALA A 85 -9.20 20.28 23.11
C ALA A 85 -8.79 20.40 24.58
N GLU A 86 -8.55 19.27 25.26
CA GLU A 86 -8.06 19.20 26.63
C GLU A 86 -6.53 19.30 26.75
N GLY A 87 -5.81 19.41 25.62
CA GLY A 87 -4.35 19.43 25.61
C GLY A 87 -3.72 18.07 25.91
N ILE A 88 -4.46 16.99 25.70
CA ILE A 88 -4.04 15.61 25.89
C ILE A 88 -3.71 14.99 24.53
N GLU A 89 -2.50 14.49 24.39
CA GLU A 89 -2.09 13.75 23.19
C GLU A 89 -2.05 12.24 23.52
N PRO A 90 -2.84 11.39 22.83
CA PRO A 90 -2.79 9.95 23.02
C PRO A 90 -1.55 9.36 22.34
N ASP A 91 -0.90 8.41 23.01
CA ASP A 91 0.20 7.62 22.42
C ASP A 91 -0.35 6.56 21.46
N TYR A 92 -1.53 6.03 21.77
CA TYR A 92 -2.19 4.96 21.01
C TYR A 92 -3.69 5.20 20.86
N VAL A 93 -4.24 4.70 19.75
CA VAL A 93 -5.67 4.54 19.52
C VAL A 93 -5.97 3.05 19.30
N ILE A 94 -6.83 2.48 20.14
CA ILE A 94 -7.13 1.04 20.13
C ILE A 94 -8.62 0.81 19.91
N GLY A 95 -8.94 0.05 18.86
CA GLY A 95 -10.28 -0.51 18.67
C GLY A 95 -10.38 -1.89 19.30
N GLY A 96 -11.41 -2.16 20.12
CA GLY A 96 -11.75 -3.49 20.60
C GLY A 96 -12.10 -3.57 22.10
N ILE A 97 -12.13 -4.76 22.70
CA ILE A 97 -12.00 -6.07 22.01
C ILE A 97 -13.36 -6.44 21.39
N ASN A 98 -13.37 -6.73 20.10
CA ASN A 98 -14.57 -7.11 19.35
C ASN A 98 -15.02 -8.55 19.63
N HIS A 99 -16.34 -8.79 19.70
CA HIS A 99 -16.92 -10.14 19.62
C HIS A 99 -17.14 -10.53 18.16
N GLY A 100 -16.18 -11.27 17.60
CA GLY A 100 -16.19 -11.69 16.21
C GLY A 100 -14.83 -11.42 15.57
N GLY A 101 -14.39 -12.36 14.74
CA GLY A 101 -13.10 -12.25 14.05
C GLY A 101 -13.15 -11.17 12.96
N ASN A 102 -12.07 -10.41 12.84
CA ASN A 102 -11.84 -9.44 11.78
C ASN A 102 -10.58 -9.87 11.02
N ALA A 103 -10.69 -10.95 10.25
CA ALA A 103 -9.60 -11.56 9.47
C ALA A 103 -9.93 -11.51 7.98
N GLY A 104 -8.90 -11.63 7.14
CA GLY A 104 -9.07 -11.60 5.68
C GLY A 104 -9.69 -10.30 5.17
N THR A 105 -10.57 -10.40 4.16
CA THR A 105 -11.18 -9.21 3.55
C THR A 105 -12.20 -8.50 4.45
N ASP A 106 -12.66 -9.16 5.51
CA ASP A 106 -13.75 -8.66 6.36
C ASP A 106 -13.32 -7.49 7.24
N ILE A 107 -12.00 -7.32 7.39
CA ILE A 107 -11.36 -6.12 7.96
C ILE A 107 -11.93 -4.82 7.37
N ASN A 108 -12.31 -4.83 6.08
CA ASN A 108 -12.86 -3.65 5.40
C ASN A 108 -14.24 -3.21 5.93
N TYR A 109 -14.99 -4.12 6.57
CA TYR A 109 -16.33 -3.88 7.11
C TYR A 109 -16.35 -3.81 8.64
N SER A 110 -15.18 -3.88 9.27
CA SER A 110 -15.03 -3.88 10.72
C SER A 110 -15.09 -2.46 11.31
N GLY A 111 -16.01 -2.25 12.26
CA GLY A 111 -16.08 -1.02 13.02
C GLY A 111 -14.95 -0.90 14.05
N THR A 112 -14.56 -2.01 14.67
CA THR A 112 -13.37 -2.08 15.51
C THR A 112 -12.10 -1.66 14.75
N PHE A 113 -11.93 -2.13 13.50
CA PHE A 113 -10.82 -1.68 12.66
C PHE A 113 -10.95 -0.19 12.28
N ALA A 114 -12.17 0.33 12.09
CA ALA A 114 -12.40 1.74 11.78
C ALA A 114 -11.86 2.68 12.87
N ILE A 115 -11.99 2.31 14.15
CA ILE A 115 -11.40 3.07 15.28
C ILE A 115 -9.88 3.20 15.10
N ALA A 116 -9.21 2.06 14.91
CA ALA A 116 -7.76 2.01 14.74
C ALA A 116 -7.32 2.75 13.47
N ASN A 117 -8.07 2.62 12.39
CA ASN A 117 -7.83 3.29 11.12
C ASN A 117 -7.88 4.82 11.26
N GLU A 118 -8.86 5.35 12.00
CA GLU A 118 -8.94 6.78 12.28
C GLU A 118 -7.76 7.28 13.13
N GLY A 119 -7.32 6.49 14.11
CA GLY A 119 -6.09 6.78 14.86
C GLY A 119 -4.86 6.86 13.94
N ALA A 120 -4.65 5.83 13.11
CA ALA A 120 -3.51 5.77 12.19
C ALA A 120 -3.54 6.89 11.13
N LEU A 121 -4.72 7.26 10.61
CA LEU A 121 -4.89 8.39 9.69
C LEU A 121 -4.51 9.73 10.33
N ASN A 122 -4.69 9.87 11.64
CA ASN A 122 -4.29 11.06 12.39
C ASN A 122 -2.85 10.99 12.94
N GLY A 123 -2.07 9.98 12.54
CA GLY A 123 -0.65 9.86 12.88
C GLY A 123 -0.35 9.16 14.20
N TYR A 124 -1.36 8.61 14.88
CA TYR A 124 -1.20 7.85 16.12
C TYR A 124 -0.83 6.39 15.86
N LYS A 125 -0.24 5.73 16.86
CA LYS A 125 -0.05 4.26 16.82
C LYS A 125 -1.40 3.59 17.01
N ALA A 126 -1.69 2.56 16.21
CA ALA A 126 -3.04 2.01 16.14
C ALA A 126 -3.09 0.49 16.22
N LEU A 127 -4.05 -0.02 16.98
CA LEU A 127 -4.31 -1.46 17.12
C LEU A 127 -5.81 -1.72 16.99
N ALA A 128 -6.17 -2.81 16.33
CA ALA A 128 -7.53 -3.34 16.28
C ALA A 128 -7.51 -4.75 16.89
N LEU A 129 -8.35 -5.02 17.89
CA LEU A 129 -8.31 -6.23 18.70
C LEU A 129 -9.64 -6.98 18.63
N SER A 130 -9.59 -8.26 18.31
CA SER A 130 -10.78 -9.09 18.08
C SER A 130 -10.62 -10.50 18.64
N VAL A 131 -11.70 -11.09 19.14
CA VAL A 131 -11.77 -12.52 19.46
C VAL A 131 -12.72 -13.20 18.49
N THR A 132 -12.31 -14.34 17.91
CA THR A 132 -13.02 -14.99 16.79
C THR A 132 -14.29 -15.75 17.20
N SER A 133 -15.20 -15.08 17.91
CA SER A 133 -16.47 -15.64 18.35
C SER A 133 -17.45 -14.50 18.66
N HIS A 134 -18.67 -14.56 18.13
CA HIS A 134 -19.73 -13.59 18.45
C HIS A 134 -20.25 -13.73 19.88
N SER A 135 -19.94 -14.85 20.53
CA SER A 135 -20.23 -15.13 21.94
C SER A 135 -18.93 -15.38 22.70
N ALA A 136 -17.88 -14.62 22.38
CA ALA A 136 -16.56 -14.78 22.96
C ALA A 136 -16.59 -14.78 24.50
N THR A 137 -15.83 -15.70 25.10
CA THR A 137 -15.70 -15.82 26.56
C THR A 137 -14.26 -15.78 27.04
N HIS A 138 -13.30 -16.03 26.14
CA HIS A 138 -11.87 -16.07 26.46
C HIS A 138 -11.13 -14.86 25.88
N PHE A 139 -10.75 -13.92 26.77
CA PHE A 139 -10.07 -12.67 26.42
C PHE A 139 -8.66 -12.56 27.00
N GLU A 140 -8.25 -13.54 27.82
CA GLU A 140 -7.03 -13.48 28.61
C GLU A 140 -5.79 -13.42 27.71
N TYR A 141 -5.77 -14.26 26.66
CA TYR A 141 -4.62 -14.36 25.75
C TYR A 141 -4.37 -13.04 25.02
N ILE A 142 -5.41 -12.45 24.41
CA ILE A 142 -5.26 -11.18 23.68
C ILE A 142 -4.90 -10.01 24.60
N CYS A 143 -5.39 -10.00 25.85
CA CYS A 143 -5.01 -8.98 26.83
C CYS A 143 -3.53 -9.12 27.22
N GLU A 144 -3.04 -10.34 27.45
CA GLU A 144 -1.62 -10.57 27.80
C GLU A 144 -0.64 -10.19 26.68
N MET A 145 -1.09 -10.15 25.42
CA MET A 145 -0.28 -9.69 24.29
C MET A 145 -0.06 -8.17 24.30
N LEU A 146 -0.93 -7.38 24.96
CA LEU A 146 -0.93 -5.92 24.87
C LEU A 146 0.43 -5.27 25.15
N PRO A 147 1.18 -5.62 26.22
CA PRO A 147 2.47 -4.99 26.49
C PRO A 147 3.46 -5.14 25.33
N GLU A 148 3.53 -6.33 24.73
CA GLU A 148 4.40 -6.60 23.58
C GLU A 148 3.91 -5.85 22.33
N LEU A 149 2.60 -5.91 22.05
CA LEU A 149 1.99 -5.24 20.89
C LEU A 149 2.21 -3.71 20.91
N LEU A 150 2.14 -3.08 22.10
CA LEU A 150 2.40 -1.66 22.26
C LEU A 150 3.86 -1.31 21.95
N GLU A 151 4.82 -2.15 22.35
CA GLU A 151 6.24 -1.97 22.03
C GLU A 151 6.54 -2.23 20.56
N VAL A 152 5.89 -3.21 19.93
CA VAL A 152 5.99 -3.43 18.48
C VAL A 152 5.43 -2.22 17.73
N ALA A 153 4.23 -1.75 18.08
CA ALA A 153 3.59 -0.61 17.43
C ALA A 153 4.43 0.68 17.52
N LYS A 154 5.14 0.91 18.63
CA LYS A 154 6.10 2.03 18.78
C LYS A 154 7.15 2.06 17.67
N GLN A 155 7.67 0.89 17.29
CA GLN A 155 8.76 0.75 16.33
C GLN A 155 8.31 0.84 14.87
N LEU A 156 7.00 0.70 14.59
CA LEU A 156 6.46 0.78 13.24
C LEU A 156 6.39 2.22 12.73
N PRO A 157 6.45 2.47 11.41
CA PRO A 157 6.17 3.79 10.87
C PRO A 157 4.72 4.22 11.12
N GLN A 158 4.43 5.51 11.03
CA GLN A 158 3.05 6.02 11.06
C GLN A 158 2.21 5.43 9.90
N GLY A 159 0.90 5.39 10.09
CA GLY A 159 -0.03 4.85 9.09
C GLY A 159 -0.05 3.32 9.00
N ILE A 160 0.51 2.62 10.00
CA ILE A 160 0.39 1.17 10.17
C ILE A 160 -0.51 0.88 11.37
N ILE A 161 -1.46 -0.04 11.16
CA ILE A 161 -2.35 -0.60 12.17
C ILE A 161 -1.91 -2.04 12.43
N LEU A 162 -1.86 -2.45 13.70
CA LEU A 162 -1.77 -3.88 14.03
C LEU A 162 -3.18 -4.44 14.21
N ASN A 163 -3.63 -5.24 13.25
CA ASN A 163 -4.89 -5.98 13.37
C ASN A 163 -4.63 -7.32 14.04
N VAL A 164 -5.21 -7.53 15.22
CA VAL A 164 -4.93 -8.67 16.10
C VAL A 164 -6.19 -9.47 16.32
N ASN A 165 -6.11 -10.77 16.05
CA ASN A 165 -7.20 -11.71 16.32
C ASN A 165 -6.72 -12.82 17.25
N SER A 166 -7.56 -13.21 18.21
CA SER A 166 -7.34 -14.38 19.06
C SER A 166 -8.47 -15.39 18.89
N PRO A 167 -8.19 -16.70 18.83
CA PRO A 167 -9.21 -17.73 18.98
C PRO A 167 -9.94 -17.58 20.32
N ASP A 168 -11.24 -17.87 20.34
CA ASP A 168 -12.05 -17.98 21.57
C ASP A 168 -11.78 -19.32 22.25
N LEU A 169 -10.55 -19.50 22.71
CA LEU A 169 -10.07 -20.70 23.36
C LEU A 169 -9.40 -20.33 24.70
N PRO A 170 -9.46 -21.21 25.70
CA PRO A 170 -8.66 -21.04 26.90
C PRO A 170 -7.18 -20.87 26.53
N LYS A 171 -6.49 -19.97 27.23
CA LYS A 171 -5.09 -19.61 26.98
C LYS A 171 -4.17 -20.81 26.71
N TRP A 172 -4.32 -21.90 27.47
CA TRP A 172 -3.48 -23.10 27.36
C TRP A 172 -3.73 -23.95 26.08
N GLN A 173 -4.79 -23.65 25.32
CA GLN A 173 -5.08 -24.29 24.04
C GLN A 173 -4.62 -23.46 22.84
N ILE A 174 -4.33 -22.16 23.04
CA ILE A 174 -3.79 -21.30 21.98
C ILE A 174 -2.32 -21.65 21.77
N LYS A 175 -1.97 -22.10 20.57
CA LYS A 175 -0.64 -22.64 20.24
C LYS A 175 0.47 -21.59 20.26
N GLY A 176 0.10 -20.31 20.13
CA GLY A 176 1.02 -19.18 20.07
C GLY A 176 0.45 -18.03 19.26
N THR A 177 1.30 -17.05 18.97
CA THR A 177 1.00 -15.92 18.08
C THR A 177 1.79 -16.06 16.78
N ARG A 178 1.17 -15.72 15.64
CA ARG A 178 1.83 -15.64 14.33
C ARG A 178 1.64 -14.26 13.71
N TYR A 179 2.68 -13.78 13.04
CA TYR A 179 2.58 -12.63 12.14
C TYR A 179 2.12 -13.11 10.77
N THR A 180 1.09 -12.50 10.22
CA THR A 180 0.36 -13.04 9.06
C THR A 180 0.05 -11.97 8.02
N GLU A 181 -0.23 -12.42 6.79
CA GLU A 181 -0.92 -11.60 5.80
C GLU A 181 -2.44 -11.68 6.00
N ALA A 182 -3.18 -10.70 5.49
CA ALA A 182 -4.64 -10.80 5.43
C ALA A 182 -5.04 -11.84 4.37
N GLY A 183 -5.85 -12.81 4.74
CA GLY A 183 -6.43 -13.80 3.83
C GLY A 183 -7.48 -13.22 2.87
N GLY A 184 -8.05 -14.11 2.05
CA GLY A 184 -9.13 -13.78 1.12
C GLY A 184 -10.49 -13.62 1.82
N ILE A 185 -11.56 -13.90 1.10
CA ILE A 185 -12.93 -13.87 1.63
C ILE A 185 -13.12 -15.05 2.59
N GLY A 186 -13.49 -14.76 3.84
CA GLY A 186 -13.71 -15.75 4.90
C GLY A 186 -15.13 -16.33 4.95
N PHE A 187 -16.00 -15.99 4.00
CA PHE A 187 -17.41 -16.34 4.02
C PHE A 187 -17.95 -16.75 2.63
N ASP A 188 -18.93 -17.67 2.61
CA ASP A 188 -19.79 -17.89 1.44
C ASP A 188 -21.02 -16.99 1.53
N ASN A 189 -21.08 -15.99 0.63
CA ASN A 189 -21.99 -14.86 0.76
C ASN A 189 -22.97 -14.78 -0.39
N THR A 190 -24.26 -14.63 -0.06
CA THR A 190 -25.31 -14.43 -1.07
C THR A 190 -26.49 -13.65 -0.52
N PHE A 191 -27.21 -12.96 -1.41
CA PHE A 191 -28.52 -12.41 -1.07
C PHE A 191 -29.59 -13.47 -1.29
N VAL A 192 -30.40 -13.69 -0.26
CA VAL A 192 -31.59 -14.57 -0.31
C VAL A 192 -32.86 -13.75 -0.15
N LYS A 193 -33.89 -14.09 -0.91
CA LYS A 193 -35.17 -13.37 -0.86
C LYS A 193 -35.89 -13.72 0.45
N ALA A 194 -36.41 -12.72 1.13
CA ALA A 194 -37.30 -12.90 2.25
C ALA A 194 -38.68 -13.30 1.72
N VAL A 195 -39.25 -14.36 2.29
CA VAL A 195 -40.61 -14.82 2.01
C VAL A 195 -41.45 -14.52 3.24
N HIS A 196 -42.46 -13.66 3.05
CA HIS A 196 -43.43 -13.35 4.10
C HIS A 196 -44.64 -14.29 3.97
N GLU A 197 -45.06 -14.93 5.07
CA GLU A 197 -46.18 -15.89 5.08
C GLU A 197 -47.51 -15.34 4.52
N THR A 198 -47.65 -14.01 4.40
CA THR A 198 -48.85 -13.37 3.84
C THR A 198 -48.95 -13.38 2.32
N ASP A 199 -47.87 -13.71 1.59
CA ASP A 199 -47.86 -13.68 0.12
C ASP A 199 -48.59 -14.88 -0.53
N GLY A 200 -49.06 -15.83 0.27
CA GLY A 200 -49.80 -17.03 -0.17
C GLY A 200 -51.33 -16.93 -0.13
N MET A 201 -51.92 -15.83 0.35
CA MET A 201 -53.38 -15.68 0.45
C MET A 201 -53.86 -14.29 0.02
N ASN A 202 -53.99 -14.06 -1.29
CA ASN A 202 -54.86 -13.01 -1.79
C ASN A 202 -55.44 -13.35 -3.18
N GLU A 203 -56.28 -14.38 -3.22
CA GLU A 203 -57.46 -14.42 -4.11
C GLU A 203 -58.66 -14.98 -3.33
N ALA A 204 -59.21 -14.18 -2.41
CA ALA A 204 -60.67 -14.10 -2.14
C ALA A 204 -60.97 -13.32 -0.85
N ASN A 205 -61.86 -12.34 -1.00
CA ASN A 205 -62.71 -11.70 0.01
C ASN A 205 -62.09 -10.64 0.93
N GLY A 206 -62.59 -9.41 0.75
CA GLY A 206 -62.27 -8.26 1.58
C GLY A 206 -62.84 -8.34 2.99
N SER A 207 -61.99 -7.99 3.95
CA SER A 207 -62.38 -7.23 5.14
C SER A 207 -61.11 -6.64 5.78
N ASN A 208 -61.16 -5.36 6.12
CA ASN A 208 -60.07 -4.64 6.78
C ASN A 208 -59.99 -5.02 8.26
N SER A 209 -58.81 -5.49 8.71
CA SER A 209 -58.35 -5.34 10.09
C SER A 209 -56.82 -5.34 10.13
N PRO A 210 -56.18 -4.47 10.95
CA PRO A 210 -54.72 -4.37 10.99
C PRO A 210 -54.19 -5.49 11.88
N ALA A 211 -53.62 -6.54 11.26
CA ALA A 211 -52.96 -7.61 11.99
C ALA A 211 -51.50 -7.24 12.22
N THR A 212 -51.19 -6.85 13.46
CA THR A 212 -49.86 -6.96 14.05
C THR A 212 -49.50 -8.44 14.15
N ASN A 213 -48.62 -8.94 13.28
CA ASN A 213 -47.92 -10.20 13.48
C ASN A 213 -46.53 -10.07 12.84
N ALA A 214 -45.49 -10.11 13.68
CA ALA A 214 -44.13 -10.38 13.23
C ALA A 214 -44.09 -11.84 12.75
N GLY A 215 -44.49 -12.06 11.49
CA GLY A 215 -44.44 -13.36 10.83
C GLY A 215 -43.02 -13.89 10.78
N VAL A 216 -42.86 -15.20 10.86
CA VAL A 216 -41.58 -15.86 10.66
C VAL A 216 -41.14 -15.56 9.23
N ILE A 217 -40.05 -14.81 9.06
CA ILE A 217 -39.46 -14.55 7.75
C ILE A 217 -38.69 -15.80 7.33
N GLU A 218 -39.28 -16.63 6.48
CA GLU A 218 -38.55 -17.73 5.84
C GLU A 218 -37.65 -17.16 4.72
N LEU A 219 -36.41 -17.65 4.65
CA LEU A 219 -35.47 -17.26 3.59
C LEU A 219 -35.55 -18.28 2.47
N SER A 220 -35.71 -17.81 1.22
CA SER A 220 -35.71 -18.71 0.07
C SER A 220 -34.38 -19.46 -0.04
N SER A 221 -34.41 -20.72 -0.48
CA SER A 221 -33.21 -21.50 -0.80
C SER A 221 -32.45 -20.93 -2.01
N ASN A 222 -33.13 -20.18 -2.87
CA ASN A 222 -32.60 -19.68 -4.12
C ASN A 222 -31.87 -18.35 -3.92
N ALA A 223 -30.73 -18.20 -4.59
CA ALA A 223 -30.07 -16.92 -4.77
C ALA A 223 -30.95 -15.98 -5.62
N VAL A 224 -30.56 -14.71 -5.69
CA VAL A 224 -31.24 -13.65 -6.46
C VAL A 224 -31.68 -14.14 -7.85
N ASP A 225 -32.99 -14.13 -8.11
CA ASP A 225 -33.58 -14.42 -9.41
C ASP A 225 -33.76 -13.12 -10.22
N PRO A 226 -33.01 -12.91 -11.32
CA PRO A 226 -33.13 -11.70 -12.13
C PRO A 226 -34.52 -11.49 -12.74
N SER A 227 -35.31 -12.55 -12.91
CA SER A 227 -36.67 -12.47 -13.47
C SER A 227 -37.71 -12.01 -12.45
N HIS A 228 -37.41 -12.08 -11.14
CA HIS A 228 -38.30 -11.69 -10.04
C HIS A 228 -37.56 -10.84 -8.99
N ILE A 229 -36.89 -9.78 -9.46
CA ILE A 229 -35.96 -8.96 -8.68
C ILE A 229 -36.62 -8.11 -7.59
N ASN A 230 -37.92 -7.81 -7.70
CA ASN A 230 -38.61 -6.99 -6.71
C ASN A 230 -38.92 -7.81 -5.45
N GLY A 231 -38.50 -7.32 -4.29
CA GLY A 231 -38.79 -7.91 -2.97
C GLY A 231 -37.78 -7.48 -1.92
N GLU A 232 -37.95 -8.00 -0.71
CA GLU A 232 -36.98 -7.83 0.37
C GLU A 232 -35.95 -8.96 0.34
N TYR A 233 -34.68 -8.63 0.58
CA TYR A 233 -33.59 -9.59 0.58
C TYR A 233 -32.79 -9.47 1.87
N ARG A 234 -32.27 -10.60 2.34
CA ARG A 234 -31.32 -10.66 3.45
C ARG A 234 -29.97 -11.11 2.92
N TYR A 235 -28.92 -10.45 3.38
CA TYR A 235 -27.56 -10.90 3.15
C TYR A 235 -27.28 -12.10 4.07
N ARG A 236 -26.96 -13.25 3.50
CA ARG A 236 -26.49 -14.43 4.22
C ARG A 236 -25.00 -14.56 4.01
N ALA A 237 -24.26 -14.70 5.10
CA ALA A 237 -22.82 -14.89 5.11
C ALA A 237 -22.49 -16.10 5.98
N ASP A 238 -22.23 -17.23 5.34
CA ASP A 238 -21.89 -18.48 6.02
C ASP A 238 -20.36 -18.52 6.23
N VAL A 239 -19.90 -18.50 7.49
CA VAL A 239 -18.46 -18.48 7.84
C VAL A 239 -17.78 -19.73 7.29
N THR A 240 -16.69 -19.55 6.54
CA THR A 240 -15.81 -20.65 6.14
C THR A 240 -14.82 -20.96 7.26
N ASP A 241 -14.41 -22.22 7.40
CA ASP A 241 -13.52 -22.65 8.50
C ASP A 241 -12.09 -22.08 8.43
N GLY A 242 -11.76 -21.31 7.39
CA GLY A 242 -10.43 -20.71 7.16
C GLY A 242 -9.31 -21.71 6.84
N SER A 243 -9.54 -23.03 7.01
CA SER A 243 -8.52 -24.07 6.89
C SER A 243 -8.03 -24.29 5.45
N ALA A 244 -8.84 -23.87 4.47
CA ALA A 244 -8.49 -23.88 3.06
C ALA A 244 -7.64 -22.66 2.62
N ALA A 245 -7.47 -21.65 3.48
CA ALA A 245 -6.66 -20.48 3.16
C ALA A 245 -5.15 -20.82 3.14
N PRO A 246 -4.31 -20.05 2.44
CA PRO A 246 -2.86 -20.26 2.44
C PRO A 246 -2.26 -20.14 3.85
N ALA A 247 -1.26 -20.98 4.15
CA ALA A 247 -0.73 -21.14 5.51
C ALA A 247 -0.12 -19.88 6.16
N TYR A 248 0.23 -18.88 5.35
CA TYR A 248 0.79 -17.60 5.81
C TYR A 248 -0.28 -16.54 6.15
N THR A 249 -1.57 -16.86 5.95
CA THR A 249 -2.68 -15.94 6.17
C THR A 249 -3.24 -16.03 7.58
N ASP A 250 -3.89 -14.96 8.01
CA ASP A 250 -4.59 -14.88 9.29
C ASP A 250 -5.72 -15.92 9.41
N LEU A 251 -6.52 -16.11 8.36
CA LEU A 251 -7.60 -17.10 8.34
C LEU A 251 -7.10 -18.52 8.64
N TYR A 252 -6.01 -18.95 7.99
CA TYR A 252 -5.44 -20.27 8.24
C TYR A 252 -4.86 -20.38 9.65
N ALA A 253 -4.10 -19.37 10.10
CA ALA A 253 -3.47 -19.41 11.41
C ALA A 253 -4.51 -19.45 12.55
N LEU A 254 -5.62 -18.72 12.41
CA LEU A 254 -6.75 -18.78 13.35
C LEU A 254 -7.41 -20.15 13.37
N ALA A 255 -7.66 -20.75 12.19
CA ALA A 255 -8.19 -22.10 12.06
C ALA A 255 -7.26 -23.16 12.68
N ASP A 256 -5.94 -22.96 12.58
CA ASP A 256 -4.91 -23.80 13.21
C ASP A 256 -4.72 -23.49 14.70
N GLY A 257 -5.50 -22.60 15.31
CA GLY A 257 -5.48 -22.33 16.76
C GLY A 257 -4.34 -21.41 17.22
N TYR A 258 -3.83 -20.55 16.34
CA TYR A 258 -2.90 -19.46 16.69
C TYR A 258 -3.64 -18.12 16.75
N ALA A 259 -3.21 -17.24 17.65
CA ALA A 259 -3.52 -15.82 17.53
C ALA A 259 -2.72 -15.20 16.38
N THR A 260 -3.24 -14.13 15.79
CA THR A 260 -2.64 -13.50 14.61
C THR A 260 -2.39 -12.02 14.83
N VAL A 261 -1.31 -11.53 14.24
CA VAL A 261 -0.96 -10.11 14.17
C VAL A 261 -0.68 -9.76 12.71
N THR A 262 -1.60 -9.04 12.09
CA THR A 262 -1.53 -8.63 10.68
C THR A 262 -1.27 -7.12 10.61
N PRO A 263 -0.10 -6.66 10.13
CA PRO A 263 0.13 -5.24 9.91
C PRO A 263 -0.64 -4.75 8.68
N TYR A 264 -1.47 -3.73 8.85
CA TYR A 264 -2.27 -3.14 7.78
C TYR A 264 -1.89 -1.68 7.55
N ARG A 265 -1.71 -1.28 6.29
CA ARG A 265 -1.35 0.09 5.92
C ARG A 265 -2.61 0.89 5.57
N VAL A 266 -2.75 2.09 6.15
CA VAL A 266 -3.88 2.98 5.81
C VAL A 266 -3.79 3.52 4.39
N ASN A 267 -2.57 3.75 3.89
CA ASN A 267 -2.33 4.07 2.50
C ASN A 267 -2.40 2.79 1.65
N ARG A 268 -3.48 2.66 0.87
CA ARG A 268 -3.77 1.50 0.01
C ARG A 268 -3.17 1.61 -1.39
N VAL A 269 -2.38 2.65 -1.68
CA VAL A 269 -1.70 2.78 -2.98
C VAL A 269 -0.64 1.68 -3.10
N ASP A 270 -0.87 0.73 -4.00
CA ASP A 270 0.13 -0.25 -4.41
C ASP A 270 1.18 0.45 -5.28
N SER A 271 2.33 0.73 -4.69
CA SER A 271 3.43 1.41 -5.40
C SER A 271 4.02 0.56 -6.52
N GLY A 272 3.99 -0.77 -6.40
CA GLY A 272 4.48 -1.68 -7.43
C GLY A 272 3.54 -1.77 -8.63
N MET A 273 2.22 -1.81 -8.38
CA MET A 273 1.23 -1.72 -9.45
C MET A 273 1.20 -0.32 -10.07
N LEU A 274 1.37 0.74 -9.28
CA LEU A 274 1.49 2.10 -9.80
C LEU A 274 2.72 2.23 -10.72
N ALA A 275 3.86 1.69 -10.32
CA ALA A 275 5.07 1.61 -11.15
C ALA A 275 4.81 0.79 -12.43
N LYS A 276 4.13 -0.36 -12.31
CA LYS A 276 3.73 -1.16 -13.46
C LYS A 276 2.78 -0.41 -14.38
N LEU A 277 1.84 0.38 -13.85
CA LEU A 277 0.91 1.19 -14.64
C LEU A 277 1.61 2.36 -15.33
N ARG A 278 2.65 2.93 -14.71
CA ARG A 278 3.56 3.91 -15.35
C ARG A 278 4.40 3.25 -16.46
N GLY A 279 4.95 2.08 -16.22
CA GLY A 279 5.61 1.30 -17.27
C GLY A 279 4.65 0.84 -18.39
N LEU A 280 3.36 0.60 -18.07
CA LEU A 280 2.31 0.28 -19.04
C LEU A 280 1.80 1.52 -19.77
N SER A 281 1.98 2.72 -19.23
CA SER A 281 1.87 3.98 -19.97
C SER A 281 3.07 4.18 -20.88
N SER A 282 3.34 3.19 -21.75
CA SER A 282 4.22 3.27 -22.92
C SER A 282 5.39 4.25 -22.75
N ASP A 283 6.37 3.95 -21.90
CA ASP A 283 7.57 4.79 -21.89
C ASP A 283 8.27 4.60 -23.23
N ARG A 284 8.09 5.60 -24.08
CA ARG A 284 8.68 5.67 -25.43
C ARG A 284 10.20 5.65 -25.39
N THR A 285 10.78 5.81 -24.19
CA THR A 285 12.16 6.16 -23.94
C THR A 285 12.91 4.98 -23.36
N LEU A 286 13.91 4.47 -24.09
CA LEU A 286 14.92 3.54 -23.60
C LEU A 286 16.22 4.27 -23.33
N CYS A 287 16.76 4.14 -22.12
CA CYS A 287 18.04 4.75 -21.75
C CYS A 287 19.18 3.75 -21.90
N ILE A 288 20.28 4.12 -22.57
CA ILE A 288 21.48 3.29 -22.72
C ILE A 288 22.68 4.08 -22.17
N ILE A 289 23.29 3.56 -21.11
CA ILE A 289 24.52 4.12 -20.52
C ILE A 289 25.69 3.24 -20.95
N MET A 290 26.58 3.82 -21.76
CA MET A 290 27.58 3.09 -22.51
C MET A 290 28.97 3.14 -21.86
N ASP A 291 29.56 1.96 -21.68
CA ASP A 291 31.00 1.75 -21.47
C ASP A 291 31.58 2.47 -20.25
N VAL A 292 30.78 2.67 -19.19
CA VAL A 292 31.21 3.32 -17.94
C VAL A 292 31.98 2.33 -17.06
N GLN A 293 33.17 1.98 -17.51
CA GLN A 293 34.05 1.00 -16.87
C GLN A 293 35.19 1.70 -16.10
N LYS A 294 35.52 1.17 -14.91
CA LYS A 294 36.40 1.81 -13.92
C LYS A 294 37.78 2.22 -14.45
N HIS A 295 38.37 1.43 -15.35
CA HIS A 295 39.69 1.69 -15.91
C HIS A 295 39.70 2.80 -16.98
N MET A 296 38.56 3.03 -17.66
CA MET A 296 38.45 4.05 -18.70
C MET A 296 38.21 5.44 -18.11
N ILE A 297 37.52 5.53 -16.97
CA ILE A 297 37.13 6.79 -16.33
C ILE A 297 38.32 7.74 -16.07
N PRO A 298 39.46 7.30 -15.50
CA PRO A 298 40.58 8.20 -15.20
C PRO A 298 41.21 8.86 -16.43
N GLU A 299 41.08 8.25 -17.61
CA GLU A 299 41.62 8.79 -18.86
C GLU A 299 40.71 9.86 -19.47
N MET A 300 39.49 10.00 -18.96
CA MET A 300 38.50 10.93 -19.49
C MET A 300 38.73 12.33 -18.98
N ARG A 301 38.55 13.30 -19.88
CA ARG A 301 38.59 14.71 -19.49
C ARG A 301 37.42 15.04 -18.58
N LYS A 302 37.70 15.68 -17.44
CA LYS A 302 36.70 16.02 -16.40
C LYS A 302 35.92 14.79 -15.91
N SER A 303 36.62 13.67 -15.74
CA SER A 303 36.07 12.38 -15.27
C SER A 303 35.23 12.50 -13.99
N GLU A 304 35.63 13.30 -13.01
CA GLU A 304 34.85 13.55 -11.79
C GLU A 304 33.48 14.18 -12.07
N ARG A 305 33.45 15.20 -12.93
CA ARG A 305 32.19 15.86 -13.32
C ARG A 305 31.30 14.91 -14.12
N PHE A 306 31.90 14.15 -15.04
CA PHE A 306 31.19 13.12 -15.79
C PHE A 306 30.54 12.09 -14.87
N MET A 307 31.32 11.52 -13.93
CA MET A 307 30.81 10.54 -12.98
C MET A 307 29.69 11.11 -12.12
N ASN A 308 29.85 12.32 -11.59
CA ASN A 308 28.79 12.97 -10.82
C ASN A 308 27.49 13.07 -11.64
N ASN A 309 27.58 13.54 -12.89
CA ASN A 309 26.42 13.67 -13.76
C ASN A 309 25.79 12.30 -14.13
N VAL A 310 26.60 11.27 -14.38
CA VAL A 310 26.08 9.92 -14.68
C VAL A 310 25.40 9.28 -13.46
N LEU A 311 25.91 9.51 -12.25
CA LEU A 311 25.25 9.05 -11.01
C LEU A 311 23.93 9.80 -10.78
N LYS A 312 23.90 11.11 -11.04
CA LYS A 312 22.65 11.90 -11.02
C LYS A 312 21.65 11.41 -12.05
N LEU A 313 22.11 11.10 -13.28
CA LEU A 313 21.29 10.48 -14.31
C LEU A 313 20.69 9.16 -13.80
N ALA A 314 21.52 8.25 -13.27
CA ALA A 314 21.06 6.98 -12.74
C ALA A 314 19.96 7.14 -11.66
N ARG A 315 20.14 8.08 -10.72
CA ARG A 315 19.10 8.42 -9.74
C ARG A 315 17.81 8.90 -10.40
N CYS A 316 17.92 9.79 -11.39
CA CYS A 316 16.76 10.29 -12.13
C CYS A 316 16.04 9.15 -12.88
N LEU A 317 16.78 8.27 -13.57
CA LEU A 317 16.22 7.13 -14.27
C LEU A 317 15.45 6.19 -13.33
N ASN A 318 15.94 5.98 -12.10
CA ASN A 318 15.19 5.21 -11.10
C ASN A 318 13.94 5.90 -10.60
N ILE A 319 13.99 7.22 -10.40
CA ILE A 319 12.83 8.00 -9.92
C ILE A 319 11.75 8.04 -11.00
N LEU A 320 12.16 8.16 -12.26
CA LEU A 320 11.29 8.15 -13.43
C LEU A 320 10.89 6.74 -13.86
N GLU A 321 11.52 5.71 -13.28
CA GLU A 321 11.30 4.30 -13.60
C GLU A 321 11.55 3.94 -15.08
N LEU A 322 12.48 4.65 -15.74
CA LEU A 322 12.79 4.46 -17.14
C LEU A 322 13.64 3.21 -17.39
N PRO A 323 13.32 2.40 -18.42
CA PRO A 323 14.11 1.21 -18.75
C PRO A 323 15.54 1.61 -19.12
N THR A 324 16.51 0.97 -18.46
CA THR A 324 17.93 1.32 -18.57
C THR A 324 18.77 0.11 -18.96
N LEU A 325 19.59 0.28 -20.00
CA LEU A 325 20.59 -0.68 -20.46
C LEU A 325 22.00 -0.16 -20.17
N LEU A 326 22.87 -1.05 -19.73
CA LEU A 326 24.30 -0.78 -19.57
C LEU A 326 25.09 -1.58 -20.59
N THR A 327 26.00 -0.93 -21.32
CA THR A 327 26.93 -1.64 -22.22
C THR A 327 28.33 -1.71 -21.64
N GLU A 328 29.02 -2.82 -21.86
CA GLU A 328 30.44 -3.01 -21.53
C GLU A 328 31.21 -3.46 -22.79
N GLN A 329 32.45 -2.96 -22.94
CA GLN A 329 33.34 -3.38 -24.02
C GLN A 329 34.04 -4.71 -23.65
N TYR A 330 33.82 -5.74 -24.47
CA TYR A 330 34.36 -7.09 -24.30
C TYR A 330 35.88 -7.16 -24.49
N GLY A 331 36.56 -8.02 -23.73
CA GLY A 331 38.01 -8.24 -23.81
C GLY A 331 38.84 -7.54 -22.72
N TYR A 332 38.22 -6.75 -21.85
CA TYR A 332 38.79 -6.28 -20.58
C TYR A 332 38.30 -7.17 -19.43
N ASP A 333 38.71 -8.44 -19.44
CA ASP A 333 38.19 -9.58 -18.66
C ASP A 333 38.37 -9.51 -17.12
N SER A 334 38.26 -8.34 -16.48
CA SER A 334 38.33 -8.34 -15.00
C SER A 334 37.49 -7.33 -14.23
N GLU A 335 36.92 -6.25 -14.79
CA GLU A 335 36.16 -5.32 -13.93
C GLU A 335 34.85 -4.76 -14.53
N PRO A 336 33.74 -4.84 -13.77
CA PRO A 336 32.39 -4.50 -14.24
C PRO A 336 32.19 -2.97 -14.43
N VAL A 337 31.00 -2.58 -14.93
CA VAL A 337 30.48 -1.20 -14.80
C VAL A 337 30.84 -0.65 -13.43
N ALA A 338 31.28 0.62 -13.40
CA ALA A 338 31.66 1.32 -12.18
C ALA A 338 30.68 1.01 -11.04
N GLY A 339 31.20 0.48 -9.92
CA GLY A 339 30.37 -0.01 -8.81
C GLY A 339 29.42 1.06 -8.25
N GLU A 340 29.84 2.32 -8.29
CA GLU A 340 29.01 3.48 -7.94
C GLU A 340 27.75 3.56 -8.80
N LEU A 341 27.86 3.36 -10.12
CA LEU A 341 26.72 3.40 -11.05
C LEU A 341 25.77 2.21 -10.81
N LYS A 342 26.31 1.02 -10.51
CA LYS A 342 25.51 -0.15 -10.15
C LYS A 342 24.75 0.04 -8.84
N ASN A 343 25.35 0.73 -7.87
CA ASN A 343 24.72 0.97 -6.58
C ASN A 343 23.57 1.97 -6.69
N GLU A 344 23.63 2.90 -7.64
CA GLU A 344 22.55 3.85 -7.88
C GLU A 344 21.40 3.19 -8.65
N LEU A 345 21.65 2.44 -9.73
CA LEU A 345 20.59 1.81 -10.54
C LEU A 345 19.91 0.63 -9.82
N ARG A 346 18.59 0.70 -9.63
CA ARG A 346 17.79 -0.35 -8.98
C ARG A 346 17.49 -1.54 -9.90
N SER A 347 17.32 -1.28 -11.19
CA SER A 347 17.06 -2.30 -12.21
C SER A 347 17.69 -1.86 -13.53
N TYR A 348 18.48 -2.74 -14.13
CA TYR A 348 19.09 -2.53 -15.44
C TYR A 348 19.39 -3.88 -16.08
N GLU A 349 19.49 -3.90 -17.41
CA GLU A 349 20.06 -5.04 -18.14
C GLU A 349 21.46 -4.70 -18.65
N LYS A 350 22.33 -5.70 -18.69
CA LYS A 350 23.73 -5.55 -19.10
C LYS A 350 23.94 -6.23 -20.45
N ILE A 351 24.64 -5.54 -21.36
CA ILE A 351 25.00 -6.07 -22.67
C ILE A 351 26.51 -5.98 -22.85
N ASP A 352 27.14 -7.11 -23.17
CA ASP A 352 28.54 -7.16 -23.54
C ASP A 352 28.66 -6.95 -25.06
N LYS A 353 29.54 -6.04 -25.51
CA LYS A 353 29.73 -5.74 -26.93
C LYS A 353 31.19 -5.80 -27.36
N VAL A 354 31.43 -6.32 -28.56
CA VAL A 354 32.77 -6.37 -29.20
C VAL A 354 32.99 -5.14 -30.08
N ASP A 355 31.95 -4.67 -30.78
CA ASP A 355 32.05 -3.53 -31.66
C ASP A 355 31.78 -2.20 -30.94
N PHE A 356 32.24 -1.10 -31.54
CA PHE A 356 31.97 0.23 -31.01
C PHE A 356 30.51 0.65 -31.15
N ASP A 357 29.86 0.23 -32.23
CA ASP A 357 28.41 0.35 -32.45
C ASP A 357 27.70 -0.77 -31.69
N CYS A 358 26.92 -0.45 -30.66
CA CYS A 358 26.28 -1.49 -29.87
C CYS A 358 25.09 -2.15 -30.60
N THR A 359 24.57 -1.55 -31.69
CA THR A 359 23.47 -2.12 -32.47
C THR A 359 23.85 -3.35 -33.28
N THR A 360 25.15 -3.68 -33.34
CA THR A 360 25.64 -4.94 -33.91
C THR A 360 25.48 -6.11 -32.94
N SER A 361 25.24 -5.84 -31.64
CA SER A 361 24.99 -6.88 -30.64
C SER A 361 23.61 -7.52 -30.85
N PRO A 362 23.53 -8.86 -31.02
CA PRO A 362 22.25 -9.55 -31.15
C PRO A 362 21.31 -9.35 -29.94
N ASP A 363 21.89 -9.23 -28.74
CA ASP A 363 21.13 -9.06 -27.50
C ASP A 363 20.46 -7.68 -27.45
N LEU A 364 21.18 -6.63 -27.87
CA LEU A 364 20.59 -5.30 -27.98
C LEU A 364 19.49 -5.27 -29.05
N GLU A 365 19.72 -5.92 -30.20
CA GLU A 365 18.73 -5.95 -31.27
C GLU A 365 17.42 -6.63 -30.81
N ALA A 366 17.52 -7.74 -30.08
CA ALA A 366 16.35 -8.42 -29.52
C ALA A 366 15.59 -7.52 -28.52
N LEU A 367 16.31 -6.77 -27.69
CA LEU A 367 15.73 -5.83 -26.74
C LEU A 367 15.04 -4.66 -27.44
N LEU A 368 15.69 -4.09 -28.46
CA LEU A 368 15.13 -3.03 -29.29
C LEU A 368 13.85 -3.47 -30.02
N GLN A 369 13.79 -4.72 -30.49
CA GLN A 369 12.58 -5.29 -31.09
C GLN A 369 11.46 -5.53 -30.07
N SER A 370 11.81 -5.84 -28.82
CA SER A 370 10.85 -6.02 -27.73
C SER A 370 10.34 -4.68 -27.16
N HIS A 371 11.14 -3.62 -27.32
CA HIS A 371 10.81 -2.28 -26.85
C HIS A 371 9.76 -1.65 -27.76
N LYS A 372 8.60 -1.28 -27.18
CA LYS A 372 7.48 -0.70 -27.93
C LYS A 372 7.63 0.82 -28.18
N GLY A 373 8.65 1.45 -27.61
CA GLY A 373 8.96 2.87 -27.77
C GLY A 373 9.86 3.16 -28.97
N ASN A 374 9.94 4.43 -29.35
CA ASN A 374 10.73 4.90 -30.48
C ASN A 374 11.84 5.89 -30.08
N ARG A 375 11.89 6.34 -28.83
CA ARG A 375 12.89 7.29 -28.31
C ARG A 375 14.00 6.53 -27.60
N ILE A 376 15.25 6.84 -27.92
CA ILE A 376 16.43 6.27 -27.27
C ILE A 376 17.31 7.39 -26.75
N VAL A 377 17.69 7.29 -25.47
CA VAL A 377 18.52 8.28 -24.78
C VAL A 377 19.87 7.65 -24.49
N LEU A 378 20.93 8.31 -24.93
CA LEU A 378 22.31 7.82 -24.82
C LEU A 378 23.14 8.69 -23.87
N ALA A 379 23.96 8.03 -23.06
CA ALA A 379 25.00 8.61 -22.21
C ALA A 379 26.20 7.65 -22.14
N GLY A 380 27.39 8.09 -21.73
CA GLY A 380 28.53 7.18 -21.57
C GLY A 380 29.91 7.71 -21.95
N LEU A 381 30.87 6.79 -22.03
CA LEU A 381 32.26 7.08 -22.37
C LEU A 381 32.53 7.03 -23.89
N GLU A 382 33.67 7.59 -24.27
CA GLU A 382 34.16 7.67 -25.65
C GLU A 382 33.08 8.13 -26.64
N ALA A 383 32.47 9.26 -26.32
CA ALA A 383 31.32 9.80 -27.05
C ALA A 383 31.54 9.95 -28.57
N HIS A 384 32.77 10.29 -28.97
CA HIS A 384 33.17 10.43 -30.37
C HIS A 384 33.36 9.10 -31.12
N ILE A 385 33.28 7.97 -30.42
CA ILE A 385 33.44 6.63 -30.99
C ILE A 385 32.14 5.85 -30.81
N SER A 386 31.86 5.37 -29.59
CA SER A 386 30.80 4.41 -29.34
C SER A 386 29.41 5.03 -29.33
N ILE A 387 29.23 6.17 -28.66
CA ILE A 387 27.95 6.90 -28.68
C ILE A 387 27.64 7.39 -30.09
N MET A 388 28.61 8.00 -30.78
CA MET A 388 28.39 8.52 -32.13
C MET A 388 28.00 7.44 -33.13
N GLN A 389 28.73 6.32 -33.19
CA GLN A 389 28.41 5.23 -34.13
C GLN A 389 27.04 4.61 -33.82
N THR A 390 26.78 4.33 -32.55
CA THR A 390 25.50 3.77 -32.09
C THR A 390 24.33 4.70 -32.41
N ALA A 391 24.47 5.99 -32.10
CA ALA A 391 23.41 6.97 -32.36
C ALA A 391 23.05 7.03 -33.84
N LYS A 392 24.05 7.04 -34.74
CA LYS A 392 23.83 7.02 -36.19
C LYS A 392 23.09 5.76 -36.65
N SER A 393 23.50 4.59 -36.15
CA SER A 393 22.84 3.34 -36.51
C SER A 393 21.40 3.27 -35.99
N LEU A 394 21.13 3.74 -34.77
CA LEU A 394 19.78 3.82 -34.22
C LEU A 394 18.89 4.80 -35.02
N MET A 395 19.42 5.97 -35.38
CA MET A 395 18.69 6.92 -36.23
C MET A 395 18.40 6.33 -37.62
N ALA A 396 19.37 5.61 -38.22
CA ALA A 396 19.17 4.93 -39.49
C ALA A 396 18.09 3.83 -39.42
N LYS A 397 17.88 3.24 -38.23
CA LYS A 397 16.79 2.30 -37.93
C LYS A 397 15.44 2.98 -37.61
N GLY A 398 15.40 4.31 -37.58
CA GLY A 398 14.17 5.10 -37.39
C GLY A 398 13.84 5.47 -35.94
N TYR A 399 14.77 5.29 -35.01
CA TYR A 399 14.60 5.75 -33.62
C TYR A 399 14.83 7.27 -33.51
N ASP A 400 14.08 7.92 -32.63
CA ASP A 400 14.32 9.28 -32.15
C ASP A 400 15.42 9.25 -31.09
N VAL A 401 16.63 9.66 -31.48
CA VAL A 401 17.82 9.52 -30.62
C VAL A 401 18.15 10.84 -29.96
N GLN A 402 18.31 10.80 -28.65
CA GLN A 402 18.78 11.91 -27.83
C GLN A 402 20.09 11.55 -27.13
N VAL A 403 21.02 12.49 -27.03
CA VAL A 403 22.29 12.32 -26.31
C VAL A 403 22.37 13.35 -25.18
N ILE A 404 22.62 12.88 -23.96
CA ILE A 404 22.80 13.73 -22.78
C ILE A 404 24.27 14.16 -22.72
N LYS A 405 24.58 15.31 -23.31
CA LYS A 405 25.96 15.77 -23.57
C LYS A 405 26.83 15.83 -22.32
N ASP A 406 26.28 16.29 -21.20
CA ASP A 406 27.02 16.43 -19.94
C ASP A 406 27.04 15.14 -19.10
N CYS A 407 26.40 14.07 -19.58
CA CYS A 407 26.60 12.68 -19.15
C CYS A 407 27.42 11.89 -20.17
N CYS A 408 28.16 12.58 -21.04
CA CYS A 408 29.08 11.99 -22.01
C CYS A 408 30.51 12.45 -21.75
N ALA A 409 31.51 11.61 -22.03
CA ALA A 409 32.92 12.00 -21.92
C ALA A 409 33.81 11.41 -23.04
N SER A 410 34.98 12.01 -23.21
CA SER A 410 36.06 11.54 -24.10
C SER A 410 37.40 12.05 -23.58
N LYS A 411 38.52 11.47 -24.04
CA LYS A 411 39.88 11.91 -23.65
C LYS A 411 40.18 13.35 -24.06
N GLN A 412 39.71 13.75 -25.24
CA GLN A 412 39.96 15.07 -25.83
C GLN A 412 38.67 15.86 -26.04
N LYS A 413 38.75 17.19 -25.98
CA LYS A 413 37.59 18.08 -26.11
C LYS A 413 37.11 18.15 -27.55
N GLU A 414 38.04 18.39 -28.47
CA GLU A 414 37.76 18.71 -29.86
C GLU A 414 37.05 17.56 -30.57
N PRO A 415 37.46 16.28 -30.42
CA PRO A 415 36.73 15.16 -31.01
C PRO A 415 35.32 14.99 -30.46
N MET A 416 35.13 15.20 -29.15
CA MET A 416 33.81 15.13 -28.51
C MET A 416 32.88 16.22 -29.03
N GLU A 417 33.36 17.46 -29.15
CA GLU A 417 32.56 18.58 -29.67
C GLU A 417 32.20 18.37 -31.14
N ALA A 418 33.15 17.89 -31.95
CA ALA A 418 32.90 17.56 -33.35
C ALA A 418 31.86 16.44 -33.50
N ALA A 419 31.92 15.41 -32.65
CA ALA A 419 30.95 14.31 -32.65
C ALA A 419 29.54 14.80 -32.28
N MET A 420 29.41 15.62 -31.23
CA MET A 420 28.12 16.18 -30.82
C MET A 420 27.52 17.07 -31.90
N GLN A 421 28.35 17.88 -32.58
CA GLN A 421 27.90 18.71 -33.70
C GLN A 421 27.43 17.84 -34.87
N THR A 422 28.21 16.81 -35.23
CA THR A 422 27.87 15.89 -36.31
C THR A 422 26.55 15.18 -36.04
N LEU A 423 26.34 14.69 -34.81
CA LEU A 423 25.07 14.06 -34.42
C LEU A 423 23.90 15.04 -34.50
N ALA A 424 24.07 16.28 -34.04
CA ALA A 424 23.03 17.31 -34.14
C ALA A 424 22.67 17.61 -35.61
N ASP A 425 23.68 17.73 -36.49
CA ASP A 425 23.49 17.98 -37.91
C ASP A 425 22.77 16.82 -38.62
N GLU A 426 22.92 15.59 -38.10
CA GLU A 426 22.25 14.38 -38.60
C GLU A 426 20.87 14.12 -37.96
N GLY A 427 20.39 15.02 -37.09
CA GLY A 427 19.05 14.98 -36.53
C GLY A 427 18.94 14.39 -35.11
N CYS A 428 20.06 14.10 -34.45
CA CYS A 428 20.07 13.68 -33.06
C CYS A 428 19.80 14.87 -32.12
N THR A 429 18.93 14.69 -31.14
CA THR A 429 18.69 15.73 -30.12
C THR A 429 19.85 15.74 -29.13
N ILE A 430 20.62 16.82 -29.08
CA ILE A 430 21.65 17.01 -28.07
C ILE A 430 21.08 17.81 -26.90
N THR A 431 21.04 17.22 -25.71
CA THR A 431 20.46 17.81 -24.48
C THR A 431 21.46 17.84 -23.32
N THR A 432 21.00 18.31 -22.17
CA THR A 432 21.70 18.22 -20.87
C THR A 432 20.87 17.42 -19.87
N LEU A 433 21.51 16.91 -18.82
CA LEU A 433 20.88 16.10 -17.80
C LEU A 433 19.68 16.80 -17.17
N GLU A 434 19.85 18.07 -16.79
CA GLU A 434 18.79 18.84 -16.14
C GLU A 434 17.60 19.06 -17.08
N ALA A 435 17.87 19.42 -18.34
CA ALA A 435 16.82 19.61 -19.34
C ALA A 435 16.06 18.30 -19.60
N PHE A 436 16.78 17.18 -19.77
CA PHE A 436 16.19 15.86 -19.95
C PHE A 436 15.31 15.47 -18.76
N ALA A 437 15.83 15.57 -17.54
CA ALA A 437 15.10 15.15 -16.35
C ALA A 437 13.81 15.96 -16.15
N TYR A 438 13.82 17.26 -16.41
CA TYR A 438 12.61 18.08 -16.32
C TYR A 438 11.66 17.89 -17.50
N GLU A 439 12.15 17.56 -18.68
CA GLU A 439 11.33 17.20 -19.84
C GLU A 439 10.50 15.94 -19.54
N GLU A 440 11.13 14.90 -18.99
CA GLU A 440 10.46 13.64 -18.63
C GLU A 440 9.46 13.84 -17.47
N VAL A 441 9.73 14.76 -16.54
CA VAL A 441 8.77 15.12 -15.48
C VAL A 441 7.57 15.88 -16.03
N GLY A 442 7.76 16.76 -17.02
CA GLY A 442 6.72 17.51 -17.72
C GLY A 442 5.94 18.56 -16.91
N SER A 443 5.93 18.50 -15.57
CA SER A 443 5.14 19.38 -14.71
C SER A 443 5.71 19.57 -13.30
N THR A 444 5.65 20.80 -12.78
CA THR A 444 6.11 21.13 -11.41
C THR A 444 5.19 20.61 -10.30
N VAL A 445 3.97 20.17 -10.64
CA VAL A 445 3.05 19.54 -9.69
C VAL A 445 3.18 18.01 -9.66
N ASP A 446 4.01 17.43 -10.53
CA ASP A 446 4.27 15.99 -10.52
C ASP A 446 4.99 15.57 -9.22
N PHE A 447 4.61 14.42 -8.67
CA PHE A 447 5.21 13.90 -7.43
C PHE A 447 6.71 13.59 -7.59
N ALA A 448 7.17 13.26 -8.80
CA ALA A 448 8.57 13.02 -9.14
C ALA A 448 9.38 14.33 -9.13
N TYR A 449 8.77 15.50 -9.38
CA TYR A 449 9.47 16.79 -9.49
C TYR A 449 10.37 17.08 -8.29
N ARG A 450 9.84 16.90 -7.07
CA ARG A 450 10.62 17.13 -5.83
C ARG A 450 11.80 16.18 -5.70
N HIS A 451 11.62 14.93 -6.09
CA HIS A 451 12.65 13.90 -6.00
C HIS A 451 13.72 14.10 -7.08
N ILE A 452 13.32 14.44 -8.31
CA ILE A 452 14.24 14.77 -9.41
C ILE A 452 15.05 16.01 -9.07
N ARG A 453 14.42 17.08 -8.57
CA ARG A 453 15.13 18.26 -8.12
C ARG A 453 16.18 17.93 -7.05
N ALA A 454 15.80 17.16 -6.03
CA ALA A 454 16.75 16.73 -5.00
C ALA A 454 17.89 15.88 -5.58
N ALA A 455 17.60 14.98 -6.52
CA ALA A 455 18.61 14.15 -7.17
C ALA A 455 19.62 14.96 -8.01
N LEU A 456 19.18 16.07 -8.61
CA LEU A 456 20.05 16.97 -9.38
C LEU A 456 20.90 17.89 -8.49
N GLU A 457 20.42 18.24 -7.28
CA GLU A 457 21.10 19.12 -6.32
C GLU A 457 22.25 18.43 -5.54
N ILE A 458 22.22 17.10 -5.40
CA ILE A 458 23.27 16.28 -4.75
C ILE A 458 24.33 15.89 -5.77
#